data_AF-A0A9D7KLI3-F1
#
_entry.id   AF-A0A9D7KLI3-F1
#
_cell.length_a   1.000
_cell.length_b   1.000
_cell.length_c   1.000
_cell.angle_alpha   90.00
_cell.angle_beta   90.00
_cell.angle_gamma   90.00
#
_symmetry.space_group_name_H-M   'P 1'
#
loop_
_entity.id
_entity.type
_entity.pdbx_description
1 polymer ?
#
loop_
_entity_poly.entity_id
_entity_poly.type
_entity_poly.pdbx_seq_one_letter_code
_entity_poly.pdbx_strand_id
1 'polypeptide(L)'
;MDNIKQFLAYVLLIGSVMWGLKAFEVLDITFPFIFSFLFILIGLATVVVVFGKHDVPAIIIGTTMFLVGILIYLNQNFDSVPWATLLLPTAMFMIGINLIVLFLDNPKVPAFLLVSSVFVGFPFFFLSIEGSMTMISLLEAIVSMAEKYWLIIFLAAISVILLLLQNKNPKKEEDDLLN
;
A
#
# COMPACT_ATOMS: atom_id res chain seq x y z
N MET A 1 -9.92 15.57 -13.49
CA MET A 1 -8.44 15.68 -13.41
C MET A 1 -7.98 16.47 -12.20
N ASP A 2 -8.85 17.31 -11.59
CA ASP A 2 -8.53 18.12 -10.41
C ASP A 2 -8.40 17.34 -9.10
N ASN A 3 -9.17 16.26 -8.92
CA ASN A 3 -9.15 15.48 -7.66
C ASN A 3 -7.80 14.80 -7.40
N ILE A 4 -7.09 14.36 -8.46
CA ILE A 4 -5.75 13.76 -8.35
C ILE A 4 -4.73 14.83 -7.96
N LYS A 5 -4.84 16.04 -8.53
CA LYS A 5 -3.99 17.17 -8.20
C LYS A 5 -4.21 17.63 -6.76
N GLN A 6 -5.46 17.67 -6.30
CA GLN A 6 -5.80 17.97 -4.91
C GLN A 6 -5.27 16.90 -3.96
N PHE A 7 -5.42 15.61 -4.28
CA PHE A 7 -4.86 14.53 -3.47
C PHE A 7 -3.33 14.62 -3.38
N LEU A 8 -2.64 14.80 -4.51
CA LEU A 8 -1.19 15.02 -4.55
C LEU A 8 -0.78 16.25 -3.74
N ALA A 9 -1.55 17.33 -3.80
CA ALA A 9 -1.31 18.53 -3.00
C ALA A 9 -1.46 18.26 -1.49
N TYR A 10 -2.47 17.48 -1.08
CA TYR A 10 -2.63 17.06 0.31
C TYR A 10 -1.48 16.16 0.78
N VAL A 11 -1.06 15.20 -0.03
CA VAL A 11 0.10 14.34 0.29
C VAL A 11 1.38 15.16 0.42
N LEU A 12 1.62 16.09 -0.50
CA LEU A 12 2.78 16.99 -0.45
C LEU A 12 2.72 17.94 0.74
N LEU A 13 1.54 18.44 1.11
CA LEU A 13 1.34 19.29 2.27
C LEU A 13 1.59 18.51 3.56
N ILE A 14 1.03 17.32 3.70
CA ILE A 14 1.28 16.43 4.85
C ILE A 14 2.78 16.07 4.93
N GLY A 15 3.40 15.71 3.80
CA GLY A 15 4.84 15.43 3.73
C GLY A 15 5.70 16.63 4.14
N SER A 16 5.34 17.83 3.68
CA SER A 16 6.05 19.07 4.05
C SER A 16 5.88 19.43 5.52
N VAL A 17 4.69 19.22 6.09
CA VAL A 17 4.43 19.42 7.52
C VAL A 17 5.23 18.42 8.35
N MET A 18 5.25 17.14 7.98
CA MET A 18 6.07 16.12 8.66
C MET A 18 7.56 16.43 8.58
N TRP A 19 8.04 16.90 7.43
CA TRP A 19 9.42 17.35 7.26
C TRP A 19 9.73 18.55 8.15
N GLY A 20 8.85 19.55 8.17
CA GLY A 20 8.98 20.74 9.03
C GLY A 20 9.03 20.37 10.51
N LEU A 21 8.10 19.53 10.98
CA LEU A 21 8.05 19.07 12.37
C LEU A 21 9.33 18.33 12.79
N LYS A 22 9.94 17.58 11.87
CA LYS A 22 11.26 16.98 12.08
C LYS A 22 12.38 18.02 12.15
N ALA A 23 12.39 19.01 11.26
CA ALA A 23 13.43 20.05 11.22
C ALA A 23 13.47 20.92 12.49
N PHE A 24 12.33 21.03 13.20
CA PHE A 24 12.22 21.71 14.48
C PHE A 24 12.42 20.79 15.70
N GLU A 25 12.80 19.52 15.49
CA GLU A 25 12.99 18.50 16.55
C GLU A 25 11.78 18.33 17.49
N VAL A 26 10.57 18.73 17.05
CA VAL A 26 9.34 18.63 17.85
C VAL A 26 8.89 17.17 17.99
N LEU A 27 9.26 16.33 17.02
CA LEU A 27 8.93 14.92 16.95
C LEU A 27 10.15 14.11 16.49
N ASP A 28 10.44 13.01 17.19
CA ASP A 28 11.55 12.10 16.90
C ASP A 28 11.20 11.16 15.72
N ILE A 29 11.01 11.75 14.53
CA ILE A 29 10.58 11.05 13.31
C ILE A 29 11.80 10.72 12.44
N THR A 30 12.00 9.44 12.15
CA THR A 30 13.08 8.99 11.27
C THR A 30 12.75 9.28 9.79
N PHE A 31 13.77 9.49 8.96
CA PHE A 31 13.54 9.70 7.51
C PHE A 31 12.83 8.51 6.85
N PRO A 32 13.19 7.24 7.15
CA PRO A 32 12.47 6.09 6.63
C PRO A 32 10.97 6.09 6.95
N PHE A 33 10.55 6.60 8.12
CA PHE A 33 9.13 6.74 8.46
C PHE A 33 8.39 7.68 7.51
N ILE A 34 8.99 8.84 7.18
CA ILE A 34 8.40 9.81 6.23
C ILE A 34 8.29 9.20 4.84
N PHE A 35 9.35 8.55 4.35
CA PHE A 35 9.34 7.90 3.04
C PHE A 35 8.32 6.77 2.97
N SER A 36 8.26 5.93 4.00
CA SER A 36 7.26 4.88 4.12
C SER A 36 5.84 5.43 3.95
N PHE A 37 5.52 6.49 4.69
CA PHE A 37 4.19 7.10 4.66
C PHE A 37 3.86 7.69 3.29
N LEU A 38 4.82 8.39 2.66
CA LEU A 38 4.66 8.92 1.30
C LEU A 38 4.44 7.81 0.27
N PHE A 39 5.22 6.74 0.32
CA PHE A 39 5.09 5.59 -0.59
C PHE A 39 3.74 4.88 -0.43
N ILE A 40 3.27 4.69 0.81
CA ILE A 40 1.95 4.12 1.09
C ILE A 40 0.85 5.00 0.46
N LEU A 41 0.86 6.30 0.72
CA LEU A 41 -0.19 7.21 0.24
C LEU A 41 -0.18 7.35 -1.29
N ILE A 42 0.99 7.57 -1.90
CA ILE A 42 1.12 7.74 -3.35
C ILE A 42 0.78 6.43 -4.06
N GLY A 43 1.29 5.31 -3.56
CA GLY A 43 1.03 3.99 -4.14
C GLY A 43 -0.46 3.65 -4.11
N LEU A 44 -1.10 3.79 -2.96
CA LEU A 44 -2.53 3.54 -2.80
C LEU A 44 -3.38 4.43 -3.70
N ALA A 45 -3.10 5.73 -3.74
CA ALA A 45 -3.86 6.64 -4.57
C ALA A 45 -3.69 6.36 -6.05
N THR A 46 -2.48 6.01 -6.49
CA THR A 46 -2.23 5.58 -7.86
C THR A 46 -3.08 4.36 -8.20
N VAL A 47 -3.10 3.33 -7.35
CA VAL A 47 -3.95 2.16 -7.55
C VAL A 47 -5.42 2.56 -7.65
N VAL A 48 -5.95 3.31 -6.68
CA VAL A 48 -7.38 3.72 -6.66
C VAL A 48 -7.79 4.53 -7.89
N VAL A 49 -6.95 5.46 -8.33
CA VAL A 49 -7.24 6.35 -9.47
C VAL A 49 -7.23 5.61 -10.80
N VAL A 50 -6.39 4.59 -10.90
CA VAL A 50 -6.15 3.83 -12.13
C VAL A 50 -7.04 2.58 -12.20
N PHE A 51 -7.51 2.10 -11.05
CA PHE A 51 -8.39 0.95 -10.94
C PHE A 51 -9.64 1.11 -11.82
N GLY A 52 -9.95 0.08 -12.60
CA GLY A 52 -11.04 0.06 -13.58
C GLY A 52 -10.72 0.71 -14.93
N LYS A 53 -9.56 1.35 -15.09
CA LYS A 53 -9.10 1.89 -16.39
C LYS A 53 -8.22 0.91 -17.15
N HIS A 54 -7.89 -0.24 -16.57
CA HIS A 54 -7.05 -1.28 -17.17
C HIS A 54 -5.64 -0.84 -17.59
N ASP A 55 -5.12 0.23 -16.95
CA ASP A 55 -3.73 0.67 -17.16
C ASP A 55 -2.80 -0.15 -16.25
N VAL A 56 -2.39 -1.30 -16.80
CA VAL A 56 -1.55 -2.32 -16.16
C VAL A 56 -0.24 -1.73 -15.60
N PRO A 57 0.55 -0.93 -16.36
CA PRO A 57 1.77 -0.32 -15.83
C PRO A 57 1.54 0.52 -14.57
N ALA A 58 0.52 1.38 -14.58
CA ALA A 58 0.28 2.27 -13.46
C ALA A 58 -0.26 1.51 -12.22
N ILE A 59 -1.04 0.44 -12.41
CA ILE A 59 -1.45 -0.46 -11.31
C ILE A 59 -0.24 -1.15 -10.67
N ILE A 60 0.70 -1.66 -11.48
CA ILE A 60 1.92 -2.32 -10.97
C ILE A 60 2.78 -1.31 -10.20
N ILE A 61 3.01 -0.11 -10.75
CA ILE A 61 3.80 0.93 -10.10
C ILE A 61 3.16 1.35 -8.78
N GLY A 62 1.85 1.62 -8.78
CA GLY A 62 1.13 2.03 -7.57
C GLY A 62 1.15 0.97 -6.49
N THR A 63 0.88 -0.28 -6.84
CA THR A 63 0.86 -1.41 -5.89
C THR A 63 2.26 -1.68 -5.35
N THR A 64 3.30 -1.63 -6.19
CA THR A 64 4.69 -1.79 -5.77
C THR A 64 5.13 -0.66 -4.84
N MET A 65 4.81 0.61 -5.16
CA MET A 65 5.09 1.74 -4.27
C MET A 65 4.42 1.57 -2.91
N PHE A 66 3.15 1.17 -2.90
CA PHE A 66 2.42 0.91 -1.66
C PHE A 66 3.09 -0.18 -0.81
N LEU A 67 3.45 -1.31 -1.42
CA LEU A 67 4.10 -2.43 -0.73
C LEU A 67 5.51 -2.07 -0.23
N VAL A 68 6.29 -1.34 -1.02
CA VAL A 68 7.61 -0.83 -0.59
C VAL A 68 7.45 0.12 0.60
N GLY A 69 6.43 0.98 0.60
CA GLY A 69 6.12 1.84 1.72
C GLY A 69 5.81 1.05 3.00
N ILE A 70 5.02 -0.02 2.90
CA ILE A 70 4.76 -0.95 4.02
C ILE A 70 6.06 -1.62 4.47
N LEU A 71 6.92 -2.06 3.55
CA LEU A 71 8.17 -2.74 3.92
C LEU A 71 9.15 -1.84 4.66
N ILE A 72 9.34 -0.60 4.18
CA ILE A 72 10.17 0.40 4.88
C ILE A 72 9.60 0.65 6.28
N TYR A 73 8.27 0.73 6.39
CA TYR A 73 7.59 0.90 7.66
C TYR A 73 7.90 -0.23 8.65
N LEU A 74 7.74 -1.47 8.20
CA LEU A 74 7.91 -2.65 9.02
C LEU A 74 9.37 -2.81 9.45
N ASN A 75 10.32 -2.60 8.53
CA ASN A 75 11.74 -2.67 8.84
C ASN A 75 12.20 -1.65 9.89
N GLN A 76 11.50 -0.52 10.04
CA GLN A 76 11.80 0.45 11.11
C GLN A 76 11.27 0.05 12.47
N ASN A 77 10.22 -0.76 12.53
CA ASN A 77 9.49 -1.03 13.76
C ASN A 77 9.59 -2.50 14.22
N PHE A 78 10.18 -3.37 13.40
CA PHE A 78 10.42 -4.78 13.70
C PHE A 78 11.86 -5.15 13.38
N ASP A 79 12.67 -5.40 14.40
CA ASP A 79 14.05 -5.93 14.28
C ASP A 79 14.08 -7.43 13.94
N SER A 80 13.01 -7.94 13.34
CA SER A 80 12.74 -9.36 13.25
C SER A 80 13.22 -9.87 11.89
N VAL A 81 14.37 -10.56 11.92
CA VAL A 81 15.03 -11.29 10.82
C VAL A 81 15.96 -10.43 9.93
N PRO A 82 17.19 -10.92 9.63
CA PRO A 82 18.12 -10.23 8.75
C PRO A 82 17.50 -9.88 7.39
N TRP A 83 17.68 -8.63 6.95
CA TRP A 83 17.09 -8.14 5.70
C TRP A 83 17.45 -9.00 4.47
N ALA A 84 18.68 -9.52 4.42
CA ALA A 84 19.18 -10.31 3.32
C ALA A 84 18.38 -11.61 3.08
N THR A 85 17.91 -12.26 4.15
CA THR A 85 17.10 -13.50 4.04
C THR A 85 15.65 -13.20 3.65
N LEU A 86 15.18 -11.97 3.86
CA LEU A 86 13.83 -11.54 3.53
C LEU A 86 13.68 -11.00 2.10
N LEU A 87 14.76 -10.62 1.41
CA LEU A 87 14.69 -9.99 0.09
C LEU A 87 13.95 -10.83 -0.95
N LEU A 88 14.32 -12.12 -1.09
CA LEU A 88 13.70 -13.00 -2.08
C LEU A 88 12.23 -13.31 -1.72
N PRO A 89 11.90 -13.75 -0.49
CA PRO A 89 10.51 -13.91 -0.05
C PRO A 89 9.66 -12.66 -0.28
N THR A 90 10.20 -11.50 0.05
CA THR A 90 9.50 -10.22 -0.09
C THR A 90 9.26 -9.85 -1.55
N ALA A 91 10.26 -10.03 -2.42
CA ALA A 91 10.11 -9.78 -3.86
C ALA A 91 9.05 -10.70 -4.49
N MET A 92 9.08 -11.99 -4.14
CA MET A 92 8.08 -12.96 -4.61
C MET A 92 6.68 -12.62 -4.12
N PHE A 93 6.53 -12.23 -2.84
CA PHE A 93 5.27 -11.77 -2.28
C PHE A 93 4.73 -10.55 -3.04
N MET A 94 5.57 -9.54 -3.29
CA MET A 94 5.17 -8.33 -4.00
C MET A 94 4.70 -8.63 -5.42
N ILE A 95 5.38 -9.53 -6.15
CA ILE A 95 4.94 -10.00 -7.46
C ILE A 95 3.57 -10.67 -7.35
N GLY A 96 3.37 -11.52 -6.34
CA GLY A 96 2.08 -12.17 -6.06
C GLY A 96 0.95 -11.16 -5.85
N ILE A 97 1.14 -10.16 -4.98
CA ILE A 97 0.14 -9.13 -4.73
C ILE A 97 -0.15 -8.28 -5.97
N ASN A 98 0.88 -7.89 -6.73
CA ASN A 98 0.69 -7.17 -8.00
C ASN A 98 -0.22 -7.95 -8.95
N LEU A 99 -0.03 -9.27 -9.08
CA LEU A 99 -0.86 -10.13 -9.91
C LEU A 99 -2.30 -10.26 -9.37
N ILE A 100 -2.50 -10.27 -8.04
CA ILE A 100 -3.84 -10.22 -7.44
C ILE A 100 -4.54 -8.91 -7.82
N VAL A 101 -3.87 -7.76 -7.66
CA VAL A 101 -4.48 -6.47 -7.98
C VAL A 101 -4.82 -6.37 -9.47
N LEU A 102 -3.96 -6.88 -10.36
CA LEU A 102 -4.25 -6.97 -11.79
C LEU A 102 -5.42 -7.90 -12.11
N PHE A 103 -5.57 -9.03 -11.40
CA PHE A 103 -6.75 -9.88 -11.52
C PHE A 103 -8.03 -9.17 -11.05
N LEU A 104 -7.96 -8.44 -9.93
CA LEU A 104 -9.10 -7.68 -9.41
C LEU A 104 -9.51 -6.55 -10.36
N ASP A 105 -8.55 -5.92 -11.04
CA ASP A 105 -8.83 -4.93 -12.07
C ASP A 105 -9.44 -5.55 -13.34
N ASN A 106 -8.95 -6.73 -13.77
CA ASN A 106 -9.48 -7.44 -14.93
C ASN A 106 -9.71 -8.95 -14.64
N PRO A 107 -10.89 -9.32 -14.10
CA PRO A 107 -11.17 -10.68 -13.67
C PRO A 107 -11.35 -11.69 -14.82
N LYS A 108 -11.33 -11.22 -16.08
CA LYS A 108 -11.46 -12.08 -17.26
C LYS A 108 -10.22 -12.95 -17.52
N VAL A 109 -9.11 -12.68 -16.83
CA VAL A 109 -7.85 -13.40 -16.99
C VAL A 109 -7.53 -14.19 -15.71
N PRO A 110 -8.12 -15.39 -15.51
CA PRO A 110 -7.93 -16.17 -14.27
C PRO A 110 -6.50 -16.68 -14.07
N ALA A 111 -5.67 -16.66 -15.13
CA ALA A 111 -4.26 -17.00 -15.04
C ALA A 111 -3.51 -16.13 -14.01
N PHE A 112 -3.88 -14.86 -13.86
CA PHE A 112 -3.27 -13.99 -12.86
C PHE A 112 -3.50 -14.49 -11.43
N LEU A 113 -4.69 -15.01 -11.12
CA LEU A 113 -5.01 -15.54 -9.80
C LEU A 113 -4.22 -16.83 -9.51
N LEU A 114 -4.13 -17.74 -10.48
CA LEU A 114 -3.37 -18.99 -10.35
C LEU A 114 -1.88 -18.71 -10.10
N VAL A 115 -1.26 -17.87 -10.93
CA VAL A 115 0.15 -17.52 -10.77
C VAL A 115 0.36 -16.76 -9.46
N SER A 116 -0.52 -15.83 -9.11
CA SER A 116 -0.41 -15.08 -7.85
C SER A 116 -0.42 -15.97 -6.62
N SER A 117 -1.21 -17.06 -6.63
CA SER A 117 -1.30 -17.98 -5.51
C SER A 117 0.04 -18.67 -5.24
N VAL A 118 0.80 -19.00 -6.30
CA VAL A 118 2.15 -19.57 -6.19
C VAL A 118 3.12 -18.55 -5.61
N PHE A 119 3.10 -17.32 -6.12
CA PHE A 119 4.00 -16.26 -5.66
C PHE A 119 3.69 -15.75 -4.25
N VAL A 120 2.43 -15.76 -3.83
CA VAL A 120 2.03 -15.45 -2.45
C VAL A 120 2.36 -16.62 -1.51
N GLY A 121 2.25 -17.87 -1.97
CA GLY A 121 2.59 -19.06 -1.17
C GLY A 121 4.09 -19.28 -0.98
N PHE A 122 4.90 -18.93 -1.98
CA PHE A 122 6.36 -19.14 -1.97
C PHE A 122 7.09 -18.59 -0.73
N PRO A 123 6.86 -17.33 -0.29
CA PRO A 123 7.50 -16.76 0.90
C PRO A 123 7.28 -17.61 2.15
N PHE A 124 6.07 -18.13 2.34
CA PHE A 124 5.74 -18.98 3.48
C PHE A 124 6.47 -20.32 3.44
N PHE A 125 6.53 -20.94 2.26
CA PHE A 125 7.27 -22.17 2.06
C PHE A 125 8.77 -21.98 2.31
N PHE A 126 9.34 -20.89 1.76
CA PHE A 126 10.75 -20.56 1.89
C PHE A 126 11.16 -20.32 3.35
N LEU A 127 10.42 -19.47 4.07
CA LEU A 127 10.70 -19.16 5.47
C LEU A 127 10.49 -20.36 6.41
N SER A 128 9.59 -21.28 6.05
CA SER A 128 9.39 -22.52 6.81
C SER A 128 10.58 -23.47 6.68
N ILE A 129 11.23 -23.54 5.51
CA ILE A 129 12.42 -24.39 5.29
C ILE A 129 13.66 -23.83 5.98
N GLU A 130 13.83 -22.51 5.98
CA GLU A 130 14.95 -21.86 6.67
C GLU A 130 14.88 -21.98 8.21
N GLY A 131 13.79 -22.52 8.76
CA GLY A 131 13.58 -22.64 10.20
C GLY A 131 13.47 -21.28 10.90
N SER A 132 13.29 -20.20 10.15
CA SER A 132 13.31 -18.82 10.62
C SER A 132 11.96 -18.36 11.17
N MET A 133 10.85 -19.03 10.78
CA MET A 133 9.51 -18.74 11.28
C MET A 133 8.67 -20.00 11.47
N THR A 134 8.06 -20.14 12.66
CA THR A 134 6.95 -21.07 12.87
C THR A 134 5.62 -20.40 12.53
N MET A 135 4.60 -21.18 12.15
CA MET A 135 3.27 -20.65 11.84
C MET A 135 2.66 -19.82 12.98
N ILE A 136 2.99 -20.16 14.24
CA ILE A 136 2.55 -19.45 15.43
C ILE A 136 3.21 -18.06 15.50
N SER A 137 4.53 -17.99 15.35
CA SER A 137 5.27 -16.72 15.33
C SER A 137 4.82 -15.81 14.19
N LEU A 138 4.39 -16.39 13.07
CA LEU A 138 3.88 -15.66 11.92
C LEU A 138 2.48 -15.07 12.18
N LEU A 139 1.59 -15.84 12.80
CA LEU A 139 0.27 -15.36 13.23
C LEU A 139 0.40 -14.25 14.29
N GLU A 140 1.29 -14.42 15.26
CA GLU A 140 1.60 -13.40 16.25
C GLU A 140 2.16 -12.13 15.59
N ALA A 141 3.02 -12.26 14.58
CA ALA A 141 3.55 -11.12 13.84
C ALA A 141 2.45 -10.39 13.06
N ILE A 142 1.55 -11.12 12.38
CA ILE A 142 0.40 -10.52 11.66
C ILE A 142 -0.54 -9.81 12.64
N VAL A 143 -0.88 -10.43 13.77
CA VAL A 143 -1.76 -9.84 14.78
C VAL A 143 -1.10 -8.62 15.42
N SER A 144 0.17 -8.70 15.81
CA SER A 144 0.94 -7.57 16.34
C SER A 144 1.03 -6.41 15.35
N MET A 145 1.20 -6.71 14.06
CA MET A 145 1.19 -5.72 13.00
C MET A 145 -0.19 -5.09 12.80
N ALA A 146 -1.26 -5.89 12.82
CA ALA A 146 -2.62 -5.39 12.74
C ALA A 146 -2.97 -4.50 13.93
N GLU A 147 -2.61 -4.90 15.16
CA GLU A 147 -2.86 -4.13 16.38
C GLU A 147 -2.05 -2.83 16.44
N LYS A 148 -0.78 -2.84 16.06
CA LYS A 148 0.05 -1.63 16.07
C LYS A 148 -0.34 -0.63 14.98
N TYR A 149 -0.82 -1.09 13.82
CA TYR A 149 -0.94 -0.24 12.63
C TYR A 149 -2.32 -0.23 12.00
N TRP A 150 -3.34 -0.70 12.73
CA TRP A 150 -4.73 -0.58 12.32
C TRP A 150 -5.08 0.86 11.93
N LEU A 151 -4.50 1.87 12.59
CA LEU A 151 -4.72 3.28 12.32
C LEU A 151 -4.23 3.71 10.93
N ILE A 152 -3.09 3.18 10.45
CA ILE A 152 -2.57 3.44 9.10
C ILE A 152 -3.44 2.73 8.07
N ILE A 153 -3.80 1.47 8.33
CA ILE A 153 -4.71 0.69 7.48
C ILE A 153 -6.08 1.38 7.40
N PHE A 154 -6.55 1.95 8.51
CA PHE A 154 -7.81 2.67 8.62
C PHE A 154 -7.76 4.01 7.89
N LEU A 155 -6.68 4.78 8.02
CA LEU A 155 -6.43 6.02 7.25
C LEU A 155 -6.36 5.76 5.75
N ALA A 156 -5.68 4.68 5.34
CA ALA A 156 -5.67 4.21 3.97
C ALA A 156 -7.08 3.86 3.48
N ALA A 157 -7.85 3.08 4.26
CA ALA A 157 -9.22 2.69 3.91
C ALA A 157 -10.16 3.89 3.83
N ILE A 158 -10.11 4.84 4.77
CA ILE A 158 -10.90 6.07 4.73
C ILE A 158 -10.55 6.92 3.51
N SER A 159 -9.26 7.07 3.21
CA SER A 159 -8.82 7.84 2.04
C SER A 159 -9.37 7.22 0.75
N VAL A 160 -9.39 5.89 0.65
CA VAL A 160 -10.00 5.15 -0.46
C VAL A 160 -11.51 5.38 -0.52
N ILE A 161 -12.21 5.26 0.62
CA ILE A 161 -13.67 5.47 0.70
C ILE A 161 -14.05 6.90 0.29
N LEU A 162 -13.32 7.91 0.76
CA LEU A 162 -13.54 9.31 0.40
C LEU A 162 -13.35 9.55 -1.10
N LEU A 163 -12.31 8.98 -1.70
CA LEU A 163 -12.08 9.04 -3.15
C LEU A 163 -13.23 8.38 -3.94
N LEU A 164 -13.72 7.23 -3.47
CA LEU A 164 -14.85 6.52 -4.11
C LEU A 164 -16.18 7.27 -3.97
N LEU A 165 -16.42 7.94 -2.83
CA LEU A 165 -17.61 8.74 -2.59
C LEU A 165 -17.62 10.03 -3.44
N GLN A 166 -16.47 10.69 -3.61
CA GLN A 166 -16.36 11.87 -4.47
C GLN A 166 -16.58 11.54 -5.95
N ASN A 167 -16.19 10.33 -6.41
CA ASN A 167 -16.42 9.90 -7.79
C ASN A 167 -17.89 9.61 -8.13
N LYS A 168 -18.77 9.44 -7.12
CA LYS A 168 -20.22 9.28 -7.32
C LYS A 168 -20.98 10.61 -7.39
N ASN A 169 -20.35 11.73 -7.06
CA ASN A 169 -21.01 13.04 -6.97
C ASN A 169 -20.90 14.00 -8.18
N PRO A 170 -20.36 13.66 -9.38
CA PRO A 170 -20.28 14.63 -10.47
C PRO A 170 -21.61 14.88 -11.21
N LYS A 171 -22.72 14.23 -10.82
CA LYS A 171 -24.03 14.35 -11.50
C LYS A 171 -25.04 15.26 -10.80
N LYS A 172 -24.72 15.86 -9.65
CA LYS A 172 -25.66 16.75 -8.95
C LYS A 172 -25.49 18.24 -9.27
N GLU A 173 -24.37 18.65 -9.85
CA GLU A 173 -24.14 20.06 -10.21
C GLU A 173 -24.71 20.46 -11.58
N GLU A 174 -25.05 19.51 -12.47
CA GLU A 174 -25.72 19.82 -13.75
C GLU A 174 -27.23 20.06 -13.61
N ASP A 175 -27.89 19.47 -12.59
CA ASP A 175 -29.34 19.64 -12.37
C ASP A 175 -29.69 20.93 -11.60
N ASP A 176 -28.73 21.55 -10.90
CA ASP A 176 -28.92 22.83 -10.20
C ASP A 176 -28.61 24.05 -11.09
N LEU A 177 -27.99 23.85 -12.27
CA LEU A 177 -27.79 24.90 -13.29
C LEU A 177 -28.91 24.92 -14.35
N LEU A 178 -29.85 23.98 -14.28
CA LEU A 178 -30.98 23.84 -15.19
C LEU A 178 -32.35 24.03 -14.50
N ASN A 179 -32.38 24.44 -13.24
CA ASN A 179 -33.60 24.83 -12.51
C ASN A 179 -33.59 26.31 -12.10
#